data_AF-A0AB38A3Z3-F1
#
_entry.id   AF-A0AB38A3Z3-F1
#
_cell.length_a   1.000
_cell.length_b   1.000
_cell.length_c   1.000
_cell.angle_alpha   90.00
_cell.angle_beta   90.00
_cell.angle_gamma   90.00
#
_symmetry.space_group_name_H-M   'P 1'
#
loop_
_entity.id
_entity.type
_entity.pdbx_description
1 polymer ?
#
loop_
_entity_poly.entity_id
_entity_poly.type
_entity_poly.pdbx_seq_one_letter_code
_entity_poly.pdbx_strand_id
1 'polypeptide(L)'
;MKRRQKKKHVEKLLETAGKEMAEDASKLAQVNEDGSINRLAEVIGMRQNVYGQQELIIRMDASIPEYLFERFVDAKGDLFGEFRLFDNRVITAQQRKYINALCRDIQRYTGDDTIDQVRYDRKIEFISKYSLPYFSTSEYNKDCSVGLASKFIGYIVDFCLDNDIGLSETPLHYLDDVKPYLIKCLWERKCIICGQEGEVHHVDAIGAGRNRRKIDHTKHHLMCLCYKHHSESHKIGQQTFMQKHHVIGVIMNEEQFKKMAYRG
;
A
#
# COMPACT_ATOMS: atom_id res chain seq x y z
N MET A 1 30.88 12.57 -22.46
CA MET A 1 30.65 11.21 -23.01
C MET A 1 29.74 10.31 -22.15
N LYS A 2 29.89 10.26 -20.81
CA LYS A 2 29.13 9.34 -19.93
C LYS A 2 27.59 9.54 -19.88
N ARG A 3 27.07 10.77 -19.98
CA ARG A 3 25.61 11.07 -20.00
C ARG A 3 24.88 10.53 -21.24
N ARG A 4 25.54 10.56 -22.40
CA ARG A 4 24.99 10.11 -23.69
C ARG A 4 24.87 8.58 -23.77
N GLN A 5 25.80 7.87 -23.12
CA GLN A 5 25.76 6.41 -22.98
C GLN A 5 24.71 5.96 -21.97
N LYS A 6 24.54 6.67 -20.83
CA LYS A 6 23.44 6.40 -19.89
C LYS A 6 22.06 6.58 -20.52
N LYS A 7 21.84 7.64 -21.29
CA LYS A 7 20.56 7.89 -21.97
C LYS A 7 20.20 6.78 -22.97
N LYS A 8 21.16 6.34 -23.79
CA LYS A 8 20.97 5.21 -24.72
C LYS A 8 20.72 3.88 -24.02
N HIS A 9 21.31 3.66 -22.84
CA HIS A 9 21.06 2.46 -22.06
C HIS A 9 19.64 2.45 -21.46
N VAL A 10 19.16 3.59 -20.97
CA VAL A 10 17.79 3.76 -20.46
C VAL A 10 16.76 3.65 -21.60
N GLU A 11 17.01 4.26 -22.75
CA GLU A 11 16.14 4.10 -23.94
C GLU A 11 16.02 2.63 -24.38
N LYS A 12 17.13 1.89 -24.36
CA LYS A 12 17.13 0.45 -24.68
C LYS A 12 16.39 -0.39 -23.64
N LEU A 13 16.49 -0.04 -22.35
CA LEU A 13 15.72 -0.67 -21.28
C LEU A 13 14.22 -0.37 -21.42
N LEU A 14 13.85 0.85 -21.80
CA LEU A 14 12.46 1.24 -22.03
C LEU A 14 11.85 0.58 -23.27
N GLU A 15 12.62 0.39 -24.35
CA GLU A 15 12.17 -0.37 -25.53
C GLU A 15 12.01 -1.87 -25.23
N THR A 16 12.88 -2.41 -24.36
CA THR A 16 12.79 -3.82 -23.93
C THR A 16 11.56 -4.01 -23.03
N ALA A 17 11.37 -3.13 -22.05
CA ALA A 17 10.20 -3.10 -21.18
C ALA A 17 8.90 -2.86 -21.96
N GLY A 18 8.91 -1.98 -22.97
CA GLY A 18 7.74 -1.74 -23.83
C GLY A 18 7.35 -2.96 -24.68
N LYS A 19 8.33 -3.77 -25.11
CA LYS A 19 8.08 -5.04 -25.81
C LYS A 19 7.63 -6.15 -24.86
N GLU A 20 8.21 -6.23 -23.67
CA GLU A 20 7.77 -7.16 -22.61
C GLU A 20 6.34 -6.85 -22.16
N MET A 21 5.97 -5.57 -22.03
CA MET A 21 4.59 -5.15 -21.72
C MET A 21 3.60 -5.49 -22.84
N ALA A 22 4.00 -5.43 -24.11
CA ALA A 22 3.17 -5.82 -25.25
C ALA A 22 3.00 -7.34 -25.35
N GLU A 23 4.03 -8.12 -25.00
CA GLU A 23 3.92 -9.57 -24.84
C GLU A 23 3.11 -9.97 -23.60
N ASP A 24 3.21 -9.25 -22.49
CA ASP A 24 2.45 -9.55 -21.26
C ASP A 24 0.96 -9.24 -21.39
N ALA A 25 0.58 -8.21 -22.16
CA ALA A 25 -0.81 -7.97 -22.52
C ALA A 25 -1.41 -9.11 -23.36
N SER A 26 -0.58 -9.80 -24.16
CA SER A 26 -0.95 -11.01 -24.92
C SER A 26 -0.97 -12.28 -24.04
N LYS A 27 -0.19 -12.31 -22.95
CA LYS A 27 -0.13 -13.41 -21.96
C LYS A 27 -1.17 -13.32 -20.83
N LEU A 28 -2.14 -12.41 -20.90
CA LEU A 28 -3.19 -12.25 -19.88
C LEU A 28 -4.16 -13.44 -19.74
N ALA A 29 -4.02 -14.49 -20.55
CA ALA A 29 -4.51 -15.83 -20.20
C ALA A 29 -3.52 -16.48 -19.21
N GLN A 30 -3.59 -16.09 -17.94
CA GLN A 30 -2.78 -16.73 -16.89
C GLN A 30 -3.30 -18.15 -16.66
N VAL A 31 -2.48 -19.15 -16.98
CA VAL A 31 -2.73 -20.54 -16.60
C VAL A 31 -2.32 -20.68 -15.13
N ASN A 32 -3.26 -21.03 -14.27
CA ASN A 32 -3.00 -21.34 -12.86
C ASN A 32 -2.16 -22.62 -12.76
N GLU A 33 -1.53 -22.88 -11.60
CA GLU A 33 -0.66 -24.06 -11.39
C GLU A 33 -1.39 -25.40 -11.61
N ASP A 34 -2.72 -25.39 -11.51
CA ASP A 34 -3.61 -26.53 -11.77
C ASP A 34 -4.02 -26.68 -13.25
N GLY A 35 -3.51 -25.82 -14.14
CA GLY A 35 -3.82 -25.82 -15.56
C GLY A 35 -5.09 -25.04 -15.96
N SER A 36 -5.79 -24.40 -15.01
CA SER A 36 -6.97 -23.60 -15.33
C SER A 36 -6.61 -22.23 -15.94
N ILE A 37 -7.34 -21.79 -16.96
CA ILE A 37 -7.06 -20.55 -17.71
C ILE A 37 -7.88 -19.41 -17.12
N ASN A 38 -7.23 -18.38 -16.59
CA ASN A 38 -7.90 -17.14 -16.20
C ASN A 38 -8.41 -16.44 -17.46
N ARG A 39 -9.74 -16.25 -17.52
CA ARG A 39 -10.42 -15.52 -18.60
C ARG A 39 -10.94 -14.21 -18.08
N LEU A 40 -10.82 -13.15 -18.88
CA LEU A 40 -11.38 -11.87 -18.54
C LEU A 40 -12.89 -11.92 -18.77
N ALA A 41 -13.66 -11.47 -17.79
CA ALA A 41 -15.10 -11.44 -17.90
C ALA A 41 -15.63 -10.13 -17.34
N GLU A 42 -16.64 -9.59 -18.01
CA GLU A 42 -17.29 -8.35 -17.62
C GLU A 42 -18.60 -8.65 -16.92
N VAL A 43 -18.82 -8.03 -15.75
CA VAL A 43 -20.13 -8.04 -15.09
C VAL A 43 -21.01 -7.04 -15.82
N ILE A 44 -21.98 -7.55 -16.59
CA ILE A 44 -22.90 -6.72 -17.40
C ILE A 44 -24.22 -6.45 -16.68
N GLY A 45 -24.49 -7.17 -15.59
CA GLY A 45 -25.72 -7.02 -14.82
C GLY A 45 -25.52 -7.50 -13.40
N MET A 46 -26.22 -6.84 -12.48
CA MET A 46 -26.20 -7.14 -11.07
C MET A 46 -27.62 -7.01 -10.52
N ARG A 47 -28.09 -8.04 -9.82
CA ARG A 47 -29.40 -8.03 -9.14
C ARG A 47 -29.26 -8.69 -7.77
N GLN A 48 -30.22 -8.41 -6.90
CA GLN A 48 -30.25 -8.99 -5.55
C GLN A 48 -31.54 -9.80 -5.43
N ASN A 49 -31.44 -11.03 -4.94
CA ASN A 49 -32.62 -11.86 -4.73
C ASN A 49 -33.30 -11.54 -3.40
N VAL A 50 -34.47 -12.15 -3.15
CA VAL A 50 -35.28 -11.91 -1.95
C VAL A 50 -34.58 -12.32 -0.64
N TYR A 51 -33.51 -13.12 -0.72
CA TYR A 51 -32.69 -13.53 0.42
C TYR A 51 -31.47 -12.63 0.63
N GLY A 52 -31.35 -11.54 -0.13
CA GLY A 52 -30.23 -10.59 -0.06
C GLY A 52 -28.95 -11.07 -0.76
N GLN A 53 -28.99 -12.19 -1.47
CA GLN A 53 -27.82 -12.70 -2.19
C GLN A 53 -27.63 -11.93 -3.50
N GLN A 54 -26.37 -11.66 -3.84
CA GLN A 54 -26.00 -10.96 -5.07
C GLN A 54 -25.93 -11.95 -6.23
N GLU A 55 -26.64 -11.66 -7.32
CA GLU A 55 -26.59 -12.40 -8.56
C GLU A 55 -25.93 -11.51 -9.63
N LEU A 56 -24.87 -12.03 -10.24
CA LEU A 56 -24.09 -11.36 -11.28
C LEU A 56 -24.35 -12.02 -12.63
N ILE A 57 -24.58 -11.21 -13.66
CA ILE A 57 -24.59 -11.66 -15.04
C ILE A 57 -23.22 -11.36 -15.61
N ILE A 58 -22.46 -12.41 -15.90
CA ILE A 58 -21.06 -12.32 -16.35
C ILE A 58 -21.01 -12.65 -17.84
N ARG A 59 -20.38 -11.76 -18.62
CA ARG A 59 -20.04 -12.00 -20.03
C ARG A 59 -18.58 -12.37 -20.14
N MET A 60 -18.30 -13.58 -20.61
CA MET A 60 -16.93 -14.04 -20.85
C MET A 60 -16.40 -13.47 -22.16
N ASP A 61 -15.10 -13.17 -22.20
CA ASP A 61 -14.35 -12.79 -23.40
C ASP A 61 -14.29 -13.91 -24.46
N ALA A 62 -14.34 -15.16 -24.02
CA ALA A 62 -14.36 -16.35 -24.86
C ALA A 62 -15.30 -17.43 -24.30
N SER A 63 -16.03 -18.10 -25.20
CA SER A 63 -16.92 -19.22 -24.86
C SER A 63 -16.18 -20.36 -24.16
N ILE A 64 -16.76 -20.91 -23.10
CA ILE A 64 -16.26 -22.14 -22.47
C ILE A 64 -16.39 -23.28 -23.48
N PRO A 65 -15.32 -24.04 -23.77
CA PRO A 65 -15.39 -25.21 -24.64
C PRO A 65 -16.41 -26.24 -24.15
N GLU A 66 -17.14 -26.86 -25.08
CA GLU A 66 -18.26 -27.78 -24.78
C GLU A 66 -17.84 -28.97 -23.90
N TYR A 67 -16.67 -29.55 -24.15
CA TYR A 67 -16.13 -30.67 -23.35
C TYR A 67 -15.88 -30.33 -21.87
N LEU A 68 -15.73 -29.05 -21.51
CA LEU A 68 -15.61 -28.64 -20.11
C LEU A 68 -16.97 -28.59 -19.41
N PHE A 69 -18.04 -28.26 -20.13
CA PHE A 69 -19.39 -28.34 -19.57
C PHE A 69 -19.76 -29.78 -19.24
N GLU A 70 -19.47 -30.72 -20.13
CA GLU A 70 -19.72 -32.15 -19.88
C GLU A 70 -18.96 -32.69 -18.65
N ARG A 71 -17.80 -32.11 -18.34
CA ARG A 71 -16.93 -32.55 -17.24
C ARG A 71 -17.25 -31.88 -15.90
N PHE A 72 -17.59 -30.59 -15.90
CA PHE A 72 -17.63 -29.77 -14.68
C PHE A 72 -19.03 -29.32 -14.26
N VAL A 73 -20.03 -29.52 -15.12
CA VAL A 73 -21.42 -29.32 -14.73
C VAL A 73 -21.88 -30.49 -13.86
N ASP A 74 -22.51 -30.18 -12.74
CA ASP A 74 -23.02 -31.20 -11.85
C ASP A 74 -24.30 -31.87 -12.41
N ALA A 75 -24.83 -32.87 -11.71
CA ALA A 75 -26.03 -33.57 -12.13
C ALA A 75 -27.29 -32.68 -12.22
N LYS A 76 -27.26 -31.45 -11.68
CA LYS A 76 -28.36 -30.48 -11.70
C LYS A 76 -28.22 -29.45 -12.81
N GLY A 77 -27.09 -29.41 -13.51
CA GLY A 77 -26.81 -28.38 -14.49
C GLY A 77 -26.03 -27.18 -13.92
N ASP A 78 -25.58 -27.25 -12.67
CA ASP A 78 -24.87 -26.15 -12.01
C ASP A 78 -23.37 -26.21 -12.33
N LEU A 79 -22.78 -25.04 -12.64
CA LEU A 79 -21.35 -24.86 -12.84
C LEU A 79 -20.81 -23.88 -11.79
N PHE A 80 -19.89 -24.35 -10.96
CA PHE A 80 -19.25 -23.53 -9.93
C PHE A 80 -17.84 -23.12 -10.36
N GLY A 81 -17.41 -21.93 -9.95
CA GLY A 81 -16.07 -21.42 -10.20
C GLY A 81 -15.68 -20.33 -9.22
N GLU A 82 -14.38 -20.11 -9.07
CA GLU A 82 -13.85 -18.96 -8.36
C GLU A 82 -13.76 -17.77 -9.30
N PHE A 83 -14.15 -16.58 -8.84
CA PHE A 83 -13.98 -15.35 -9.57
C PHE A 83 -13.15 -14.37 -8.76
N ARG A 84 -12.24 -13.67 -9.44
CA ARG A 84 -11.44 -12.58 -8.85
C ARG A 84 -12.02 -11.25 -9.30
N LEU A 85 -12.36 -10.40 -8.34
CA LEU A 85 -12.73 -9.01 -8.62
C LEU A 85 -11.48 -8.16 -8.78
N PHE A 86 -11.45 -7.37 -9.85
CA PHE A 86 -10.39 -6.40 -10.09
C PHE A 86 -10.83 -5.00 -9.65
N ASP A 87 -9.96 -4.25 -8.98
CA ASP A 87 -10.19 -2.83 -8.70
C ASP A 87 -9.99 -2.01 -9.98
N ASN A 88 -11.07 -1.79 -10.71
CA ASN A 88 -11.08 -1.01 -11.95
C ASN A 88 -11.06 0.52 -11.71
N ARG A 89 -10.99 0.98 -10.45
CA ARG A 89 -10.89 2.41 -10.16
C ARG A 89 -9.50 2.89 -10.51
N VAL A 90 -9.42 4.00 -11.25
CA VAL A 90 -8.17 4.67 -11.60
C VAL A 90 -7.77 5.63 -10.48
N ILE A 91 -6.46 5.85 -10.32
CA ILE A 91 -5.89 6.81 -9.36
C ILE A 91 -6.68 8.11 -9.27
N THR A 92 -7.05 8.51 -8.05
CA THR A 92 -7.87 9.69 -7.81
C THR A 92 -7.06 10.99 -7.88
N ALA A 93 -7.74 12.12 -8.09
CA ALA A 93 -7.11 13.44 -8.03
C ALA A 93 -6.46 13.71 -6.67
N GLN A 94 -7.05 13.22 -5.58
CA GLN A 94 -6.51 13.36 -4.23
C GLN A 94 -5.20 12.58 -4.06
N GLN A 95 -5.14 11.33 -4.52
CA GLN A 95 -3.91 10.54 -4.51
C GLN A 95 -2.80 11.18 -5.35
N ARG A 96 -3.14 11.77 -6.52
CA ARG A 96 -2.17 12.55 -7.31
C ARG A 96 -1.63 13.76 -6.53
N LYS A 97 -2.49 14.47 -5.80
CA LYS A 97 -2.06 15.58 -4.93
C LYS A 97 -1.12 15.11 -3.83
N TYR A 98 -1.42 13.97 -3.18
CA TYR A 98 -0.57 13.36 -2.17
C TYR A 98 0.82 13.00 -2.70
N ILE A 99 0.89 12.30 -3.83
CA ILE A 99 2.17 11.98 -4.48
C ILE A 99 2.97 13.25 -4.77
N ASN A 100 2.32 14.29 -5.31
CA ASN A 100 2.99 15.55 -5.62
C ASN A 100 3.47 16.31 -4.38
N ALA A 101 2.71 16.28 -3.29
CA ALA A 101 3.10 16.90 -2.02
C ALA A 101 4.33 16.18 -1.44
N LEU A 102 4.30 14.85 -1.36
CA LEU A 102 5.42 14.05 -0.86
C LEU A 102 6.68 14.20 -1.72
N CYS A 103 6.55 14.16 -3.06
CA CYS A 103 7.69 14.41 -3.95
C CYS A 103 8.26 15.82 -3.81
N ARG A 104 7.43 16.82 -3.45
CA ARG A 104 7.89 18.17 -3.19
C ARG A 104 8.68 18.27 -1.88
N ASP A 105 8.24 17.57 -0.84
CA ASP A 105 8.98 17.51 0.43
C ASP A 105 10.36 16.85 0.23
N ILE A 106 10.41 15.75 -0.54
CA ILE A 106 11.68 15.12 -0.93
C ILE A 106 12.55 16.09 -1.74
N GLN A 107 12.00 16.74 -2.77
CA GLN A 107 12.76 17.67 -3.61
C GLN A 107 13.38 18.81 -2.78
N ARG A 108 12.61 19.37 -1.83
CA ARG A 108 13.10 20.42 -0.92
C ARG A 108 14.26 19.95 -0.06
N TYR A 109 14.26 18.68 0.32
CA TYR A 109 15.32 18.09 1.14
C TYR A 109 16.56 17.72 0.33
N THR A 110 16.39 17.08 -0.83
CA THR A 110 17.50 16.59 -1.67
C THR A 110 18.14 17.68 -2.53
N GLY A 111 17.39 18.75 -2.82
CA GLY A 111 17.83 19.79 -3.75
C GLY A 111 17.70 19.39 -5.22
N ASP A 112 16.89 18.38 -5.55
CA ASP A 112 16.68 17.92 -6.92
C ASP A 112 16.08 19.01 -7.81
N ASP A 113 16.54 19.05 -9.07
CA ASP A 113 16.17 20.09 -10.04
C ASP A 113 14.65 20.18 -10.29
N THR A 114 13.95 19.04 -10.31
CA THR A 114 12.50 18.99 -10.60
C THR A 114 11.76 17.94 -9.78
N ILE A 115 10.50 18.23 -9.45
CA ILE A 115 9.56 17.27 -8.81
C ILE A 115 9.34 16.05 -9.72
N ASP A 116 9.34 16.24 -11.03
CA ASP A 116 9.10 15.15 -11.99
C ASP A 116 10.22 14.12 -11.96
N GLN A 117 11.47 14.56 -11.78
CA GLN A 117 12.61 13.66 -11.59
C GLN A 117 12.46 12.84 -10.30
N VAL A 118 12.15 13.49 -9.18
CA VAL A 118 11.89 12.80 -7.90
C VAL A 118 10.76 11.78 -8.06
N ARG A 119 9.65 12.16 -8.70
CA ARG A 119 8.51 11.26 -8.91
C ARG A 119 8.91 10.07 -9.79
N TYR A 120 9.70 10.30 -10.84
CA TYR A 120 10.18 9.24 -11.72
C TYR A 120 11.10 8.27 -10.96
N ASP A 121 12.08 8.77 -10.22
CA ASP A 121 13.05 7.93 -9.50
C ASP A 121 12.37 7.09 -8.41
N ARG A 122 11.50 7.71 -7.60
CA ARG A 122 10.69 6.98 -6.61
C ARG A 122 9.86 5.89 -7.25
N LYS A 123 9.27 6.16 -8.43
CA LYS A 123 8.42 5.21 -9.13
C LYS A 123 9.22 4.02 -9.68
N ILE A 124 10.37 4.27 -10.32
CA ILE A 124 11.23 3.19 -10.84
C ILE A 124 11.72 2.29 -9.71
N GLU A 125 12.12 2.87 -8.57
CA GLU A 125 12.52 2.08 -7.41
C GLU A 125 11.37 1.26 -6.83
N PHE A 126 10.17 1.84 -6.73
CA PHE A 126 8.98 1.11 -6.29
C PHE A 126 8.64 -0.06 -7.23
N ILE A 127 8.66 0.18 -8.54
CA ILE A 127 8.44 -0.84 -9.57
C ILE A 127 9.45 -1.98 -9.43
N SER A 128 10.74 -1.63 -9.31
CA SER A 128 11.83 -2.60 -9.16
C SER A 128 11.71 -3.42 -7.87
N LYS A 129 11.45 -2.75 -6.74
CA LYS A 129 11.37 -3.37 -5.40
C LYS A 129 10.26 -4.41 -5.30
N TYR A 130 9.13 -4.17 -5.97
CA TYR A 130 7.95 -5.04 -5.89
C TYR A 130 7.70 -5.85 -7.18
N SER A 131 8.63 -5.81 -8.14
CA SER A 131 8.53 -6.51 -9.43
C SER A 131 7.18 -6.24 -10.13
N LEU A 132 6.78 -4.97 -10.20
CA LEU A 132 5.52 -4.54 -10.79
C LEU A 132 5.68 -4.17 -12.26
N PRO A 133 4.62 -4.24 -13.07
CA PRO A 133 4.63 -3.61 -14.39
C PRO A 133 4.75 -2.09 -14.26
N TYR A 134 5.22 -1.44 -15.32
CA TYR A 134 5.23 0.02 -15.37
C TYR A 134 3.80 0.57 -15.30
N PHE A 135 3.62 1.66 -14.53
CA PHE A 135 2.36 2.38 -14.43
C PHE A 135 2.56 3.89 -14.52
N SER A 136 1.48 4.60 -14.82
CA SER A 136 1.45 6.05 -14.87
C SER A 136 0.56 6.63 -13.77
N THR A 137 1.05 7.66 -13.08
CA THR A 137 0.23 8.42 -12.13
C THR A 137 -0.62 9.50 -12.81
N SER A 138 -0.60 9.55 -14.16
CA SER A 138 -1.39 10.49 -14.97
C SER A 138 -2.84 10.03 -15.07
N GLU A 139 -3.77 10.98 -15.09
CA GLU A 139 -5.20 10.69 -15.26
C GLU A 139 -5.58 10.19 -16.66
N TYR A 140 -4.72 10.44 -17.65
CA TYR A 140 -4.94 9.99 -19.03
C TYR A 140 -4.63 8.50 -19.24
N ASN A 141 -3.92 7.87 -18.29
CA ASN A 141 -3.55 6.47 -18.34
C ASN A 141 -4.33 5.69 -17.28
N LYS A 142 -4.95 4.59 -17.69
CA LYS A 142 -5.80 3.75 -16.81
C LYS A 142 -5.03 2.59 -16.16
N ASP A 143 -3.70 2.64 -16.19
CA ASP A 143 -2.80 1.58 -15.72
C ASP A 143 -2.45 1.69 -14.21
N CYS A 144 -2.87 2.77 -13.54
CA CYS A 144 -2.71 2.93 -12.10
C CYS A 144 -4.04 2.85 -11.38
N SER A 145 -4.27 1.72 -10.69
CA SER A 145 -5.44 1.56 -9.85
C SER A 145 -5.33 2.37 -8.56
N VAL A 146 -6.47 2.64 -7.91
CA VAL A 146 -6.51 3.28 -6.59
C VAL A 146 -5.63 2.52 -5.59
N GLY A 147 -5.74 1.19 -5.53
CA GLY A 147 -4.92 0.37 -4.63
C GLY A 147 -3.42 0.44 -4.92
N LEU A 148 -3.02 0.47 -6.21
CA LEU A 148 -1.62 0.64 -6.59
C LEU A 148 -1.09 2.02 -6.19
N ALA A 149 -1.89 3.06 -6.39
CA ALA A 149 -1.56 4.42 -5.96
C ALA A 149 -1.38 4.53 -4.44
N SER A 150 -2.27 3.91 -3.64
CA SER A 150 -2.15 3.90 -2.17
C SER A 150 -0.87 3.18 -1.71
N LYS A 151 -0.51 2.06 -2.32
CA LYS A 151 0.76 1.37 -2.07
C LYS A 151 1.96 2.24 -2.42
N PHE A 152 1.90 2.96 -3.54
CA PHE A 152 2.98 3.86 -3.95
C PHE A 152 3.11 5.06 -3.01
N ILE A 153 2.00 5.64 -2.54
CA ILE A 153 2.01 6.70 -1.53
C ILE A 153 2.65 6.20 -0.24
N GLY A 154 2.24 5.03 0.25
CA GLY A 154 2.85 4.38 1.42
C GLY A 154 4.35 4.18 1.26
N TYR A 155 4.80 3.74 0.08
CA TYR A 155 6.22 3.62 -0.22
C TYR A 155 6.98 4.95 -0.13
N ILE A 156 6.41 6.05 -0.64
CA ILE A 156 7.07 7.36 -0.56
C ILE A 156 7.13 7.85 0.89
N VAL A 157 6.06 7.66 1.68
CA VAL A 157 6.05 7.97 3.11
C VAL A 157 7.13 7.18 3.85
N ASP A 158 7.22 5.88 3.58
CA ASP A 158 8.24 5.00 4.13
C ASP A 158 9.66 5.45 3.76
N PHE A 159 9.87 5.86 2.51
CA PHE A 159 11.15 6.41 2.05
C PHE A 159 11.52 7.68 2.82
N CYS A 160 10.57 8.59 3.05
CA CYS A 160 10.83 9.79 3.83
C CYS A 160 11.20 9.45 5.27
N LEU A 161 10.53 8.47 5.89
CA LEU A 161 10.85 8.01 7.23
C LEU A 161 12.27 7.42 7.31
N ASP A 162 12.64 6.57 6.34
CA ASP A 162 13.94 5.87 6.32
C ASP A 162 15.12 6.82 6.08
N ASN A 163 14.87 7.96 5.44
CA ASN A 163 15.89 8.95 5.08
C ASN A 163 15.81 10.23 5.92
N ASP A 164 15.04 10.22 7.02
CA ASP A 164 14.86 11.36 7.92
C ASP A 164 14.38 12.64 7.22
N ILE A 165 13.56 12.48 6.19
CA ILE A 165 12.96 13.58 5.42
C ILE A 165 11.67 14.03 6.12
N GLY A 166 11.68 15.28 6.59
CA GLY A 166 10.48 15.89 7.18
C GLY A 166 9.37 16.10 6.16
N LEU A 167 8.14 15.73 6.53
CA LEU A 167 6.94 15.96 5.73
C LEU A 167 6.25 17.27 6.14
N SER A 168 5.61 17.94 5.18
CA SER A 168 4.81 19.15 5.44
C SER A 168 3.51 18.87 6.20
N GLU A 169 2.95 17.66 6.05
CA GLU A 169 1.75 17.18 6.74
C GLU A 169 2.06 15.87 7.46
N THR A 170 1.25 15.52 8.46
CA THR A 170 1.39 14.22 9.15
C THR A 170 1.26 13.06 8.15
N PRO A 171 2.11 12.03 8.22
CA PRO A 171 2.02 10.81 7.41
C PRO A 171 0.61 10.22 7.33
N LEU A 172 -0.17 10.31 8.41
CA LEU A 172 -1.54 9.82 8.49
C LEU A 172 -2.52 10.54 7.57
N HIS A 173 -2.19 11.74 7.09
CA HIS A 173 -3.00 12.45 6.10
C HIS A 173 -2.96 11.78 4.71
N TYR A 174 -1.91 11.02 4.42
CA TYR A 174 -1.66 10.44 3.10
C TYR A 174 -2.05 8.97 2.99
N LEU A 175 -2.09 8.25 4.12
CA LEU A 175 -2.18 6.80 4.16
C LEU A 175 -3.62 6.31 4.34
N ASP A 176 -4.07 5.45 3.43
CA ASP A 176 -5.36 4.76 3.58
C ASP A 176 -5.30 3.67 4.68
N ASP A 177 -4.21 2.90 4.71
CA ASP A 177 -3.91 1.96 5.78
C ASP A 177 -2.72 2.46 6.61
N VAL A 178 -3.04 2.97 7.79
CA VAL A 178 -2.06 3.57 8.71
C VAL A 178 -1.30 2.53 9.52
N LYS A 179 -1.82 1.30 9.64
CA LYS A 179 -1.28 0.28 10.55
C LYS A 179 0.16 -0.11 10.22
N PRO A 180 0.54 -0.39 8.95
CA PRO A 180 1.93 -0.69 8.60
C PRO A 180 2.90 0.43 8.99
N TYR A 181 2.50 1.68 8.78
CA TYR A 181 3.29 2.85 9.13
C TYR A 181 3.51 2.97 10.64
N LEU A 182 2.45 2.83 11.45
CA LEU A 182 2.56 2.86 12.92
C LEU A 182 3.50 1.78 13.46
N ILE A 183 3.42 0.58 12.89
CA ILE A 183 4.30 -0.56 13.25
C ILE A 183 5.75 -0.26 12.85
N LYS A 184 5.97 0.29 11.65
CA LYS A 184 7.31 0.68 11.19
C LYS A 184 7.93 1.73 12.11
N CYS A 185 7.18 2.76 12.50
CA CYS A 185 7.62 3.77 13.47
C CYS A 185 8.05 3.16 14.81
N LEU A 186 7.33 2.14 15.28
CA LEU A 186 7.71 1.41 16.49
C LEU A 186 9.03 0.65 16.27
N TRP A 187 9.18 -0.10 15.18
CA TRP A 187 10.41 -0.82 14.85
C TRP A 187 11.63 0.10 14.74
N GLU A 188 11.49 1.22 14.03
CA GLU A 188 12.58 2.17 13.76
C GLU A 188 12.79 3.20 14.88
N ARG A 189 11.97 3.18 15.94
CA ARG A 189 11.98 4.19 17.02
C ARG A 189 11.85 5.62 16.49
N LYS A 190 10.94 5.81 15.53
CA LYS A 190 10.65 7.10 14.91
C LYS A 190 9.25 7.57 15.33
N CYS A 191 9.16 8.82 15.73
CA CYS A 191 7.94 9.48 16.14
C CYS A 191 6.90 9.46 15.02
N ILE A 192 5.70 8.95 15.31
CA ILE A 192 4.61 8.85 14.32
C ILE A 192 4.10 10.21 13.80
N ILE A 193 4.42 11.30 14.50
CA ILE A 193 4.00 12.67 14.13
C ILE A 193 5.00 13.33 13.19
N CYS A 194 6.28 13.25 13.54
CA CYS A 194 7.31 14.11 12.96
C CYS A 194 8.55 13.36 12.48
N GLY A 195 8.58 12.03 12.56
CA GLY A 195 9.70 11.19 12.11
C GLY A 195 10.96 11.28 12.97
N GLN A 196 11.05 12.15 13.97
CA GLN A 196 12.22 12.26 14.85
C GLN A 196 12.37 11.05 15.76
N GLU A 197 13.57 10.78 16.27
CA GLU A 197 13.81 9.68 17.23
C GLU A 197 12.86 9.74 18.43
N GLY A 198 12.38 8.58 18.85
CA GLY A 198 11.36 8.46 19.87
C GLY A 198 11.34 7.14 20.63
N GLU A 199 10.47 7.11 21.63
CA GLU A 199 10.32 6.00 22.55
C GLU A 199 8.93 5.37 22.39
N VAL A 200 8.79 4.15 22.89
CA VAL A 200 7.47 3.49 22.94
C VAL A 200 6.63 4.13 24.01
N HIS A 201 5.43 4.50 23.61
CA HIS A 201 4.41 5.06 24.45
C HIS A 201 3.20 4.13 24.47
N HIS A 202 2.78 3.72 25.68
CA HIS A 202 1.56 2.97 25.91
C HIS A 202 0.37 3.93 25.91
N VAL A 203 -0.57 3.68 25.00
CA VAL A 203 -1.80 4.48 24.85
C VAL A 203 -2.82 4.09 25.93
N ASP A 204 -2.89 2.81 26.25
CA ASP A 204 -3.76 2.32 27.32
C ASP A 204 -3.14 2.61 28.69
N ALA A 205 -3.97 3.05 29.64
CA ALA A 205 -3.53 3.25 31.01
C ALA A 205 -3.09 1.91 31.63
N ILE A 206 -1.78 1.73 31.79
CA ILE A 206 -1.25 0.64 32.61
C ILE A 206 -1.55 1.00 34.07
N GLY A 207 -2.54 0.35 34.67
CA GLY A 207 -2.98 0.60 36.04
C GLY A 207 -1.79 0.67 37.01
N ALA A 208 -1.79 1.72 37.85
CA ALA A 208 -0.75 1.96 38.85
C ALA A 208 -0.61 0.73 39.77
N GLY A 209 0.58 0.11 39.79
CA GLY A 209 0.88 -1.05 40.65
C GLY A 209 1.26 -2.34 39.91
N ARG A 210 1.09 -2.42 38.57
CA ARG A 210 1.61 -3.56 37.79
C ARG A 210 3.09 -3.35 37.43
N ASN A 211 3.89 -4.37 37.73
CA ASN A 211 5.32 -4.38 37.39
C ASN A 211 5.47 -4.37 35.86
N ARG A 212 5.96 -3.26 35.29
CA ARG A 212 6.01 -3.02 33.83
C ARG A 212 6.78 -4.12 33.07
N ARG A 213 7.73 -4.79 33.73
CA ARG A 213 8.50 -5.93 33.20
C ARG A 213 7.72 -7.24 33.06
N LYS A 214 6.51 -7.34 33.63
CA LYS A 214 5.65 -8.55 33.58
C LYS A 214 4.35 -8.33 32.78
N ILE A 215 4.25 -7.22 32.05
CA ILE A 215 3.04 -6.89 31.29
C ILE A 215 3.15 -7.51 29.91
N ASP A 216 2.11 -8.22 29.52
CA ASP A 216 1.96 -8.71 28.15
C ASP A 216 1.62 -7.54 27.23
N HIS A 217 2.65 -6.95 26.63
CA HIS A 217 2.52 -5.80 25.74
C HIS A 217 1.74 -6.09 24.45
N THR A 218 1.52 -7.37 24.10
CA THR A 218 0.72 -7.77 22.93
C THR A 218 -0.76 -7.41 23.03
N LYS A 219 -1.21 -7.00 24.22
CA LYS A 219 -2.60 -6.64 24.49
C LYS A 219 -2.83 -5.14 24.65
N HIS A 220 -1.80 -4.33 24.37
CA HIS A 220 -1.83 -2.90 24.59
C HIS A 220 -1.60 -2.14 23.30
N HIS A 221 -2.32 -1.02 23.15
CA HIS A 221 -2.09 -0.08 22.08
C HIS A 221 -0.80 0.68 22.33
N LEU A 222 0.08 0.68 21.32
CA LEU A 222 1.37 1.33 21.35
C LEU A 222 1.47 2.39 20.25
N MET A 223 2.30 3.40 20.49
CA MET A 223 2.78 4.31 19.46
C MET A 223 4.22 4.73 19.78
N CYS A 224 4.97 5.17 18.77
CA CYS A 224 6.29 5.74 19.00
C CYS A 224 6.21 7.27 18.98
N LEU A 225 6.73 7.93 20.02
CA LEU A 225 6.70 9.39 20.16
C LEU A 225 8.09 9.91 20.54
N CYS A 226 8.52 11.01 19.91
CA CYS A 226 9.70 11.75 20.37
C CYS A 226 9.42 12.44 21.70
N TYR A 227 10.47 12.82 22.43
CA TYR A 227 10.36 13.47 23.74
C TYR A 227 9.31 14.59 23.81
N LYS A 228 9.28 15.46 22.78
CA LYS A 228 8.33 16.58 22.69
C LYS A 228 6.87 16.10 22.68
N HIS A 229 6.55 15.16 21.78
CA HIS A 229 5.19 14.64 21.63
C HIS A 229 4.80 13.69 22.76
N HIS A 230 5.77 12.95 23.31
CA HIS A 230 5.57 12.10 24.48
C HIS A 230 5.18 12.94 25.71
N SER A 231 5.92 14.03 25.95
CA SER A 231 5.62 14.99 27.02
C SER A 231 4.28 15.70 26.79
N GLU A 232 3.97 16.06 25.55
CA GLU A 232 2.67 16.64 25.20
C GLU A 232 1.54 15.67 25.54
N SER A 233 1.65 14.40 25.14
CA SER A 233 0.63 13.38 25.42
C SER A 233 0.34 13.24 26.92
N HIS A 234 1.39 13.21 27.74
CA HIS A 234 1.24 13.20 29.19
C HIS A 234 0.59 14.47 29.76
N LYS A 235 0.84 15.63 29.13
CA LYS A 235 0.33 16.92 29.61
C LYS A 235 -1.15 17.13 29.28
N ILE A 236 -1.58 16.79 28.06
CA ILE A 236 -2.94 17.06 27.57
C ILE A 236 -3.90 15.86 27.67
N GLY A 237 -3.34 14.69 28.00
CA GLY A 237 -4.08 13.43 28.08
C GLY A 237 -4.21 12.74 26.73
N GLN A 238 -4.31 11.41 26.78
CA GLN A 238 -4.17 10.55 25.60
C GLN A 238 -5.23 10.79 24.54
N GLN A 239 -6.50 10.90 24.93
CA GLN A 239 -7.60 11.10 23.99
C GLN A 239 -7.47 12.45 23.27
N THR A 240 -7.16 13.52 24.01
CA THR A 240 -6.93 14.85 23.46
C THR A 240 -5.74 14.86 22.49
N PHE A 241 -4.65 14.18 22.85
CA PHE A 241 -3.47 14.06 22.00
C PHE A 241 -3.77 13.33 20.69
N MET A 242 -4.46 12.19 20.77
CA MET A 242 -4.86 11.40 19.60
C MET A 242 -5.78 12.18 18.67
N GLN A 243 -6.76 12.90 19.21
CA GLN A 243 -7.66 13.74 18.41
C GLN A 243 -6.91 14.91 17.75
N LYS A 244 -6.06 15.61 18.51
CA LYS A 244 -5.30 16.76 18.00
C LYS A 244 -4.40 16.38 16.83
N HIS A 245 -3.72 15.25 16.93
CA HIS A 245 -2.75 14.80 15.94
C HIS A 245 -3.29 13.78 14.95
N HIS A 246 -4.58 13.44 15.06
CA HIS A 246 -5.27 12.42 14.26
C HIS A 246 -4.55 11.06 14.26
N VAL A 247 -3.94 10.69 15.39
CA VAL A 247 -3.20 9.43 15.57
C VAL A 247 -4.00 8.41 16.38
N ILE A 248 -3.72 7.13 16.13
CA ILE A 248 -4.21 6.01 16.94
C ILE A 248 -3.04 5.14 17.41
N GLY A 249 -3.23 4.43 18.51
CA GLY A 249 -2.30 3.37 18.90
C GLY A 249 -2.53 2.09 18.09
N VAL A 250 -1.49 1.26 17.98
CA VAL A 250 -1.55 -0.02 17.28
C VAL A 250 -1.26 -1.17 18.24
N ILE A 251 -1.98 -2.28 18.05
CA ILE A 251 -1.67 -3.57 18.68
C ILE A 251 -0.79 -4.37 17.72
N MET A 252 0.35 -4.84 18.23
CA MET A 252 1.27 -5.71 17.51
C MET A 252 1.10 -7.18 17.93
N ASN A 253 1.23 -8.10 17.00
CA ASN A 253 1.28 -9.53 17.30
C ASN A 253 2.67 -9.95 17.82
N GLU A 254 2.80 -11.17 18.33
CA GLU A 254 4.07 -11.66 18.90
C GLU A 254 5.25 -11.58 17.93
N GLU A 255 5.05 -11.87 16.65
CA GLU A 255 6.11 -11.79 15.64
C GLU A 255 6.59 -10.36 15.40
N GLN A 256 5.65 -9.41 15.36
CA GLN A 256 5.94 -7.99 15.22
C GLN A 256 6.71 -7.48 16.45
N PHE A 257 6.37 -7.94 17.65
CA PHE A 257 7.11 -7.61 18.87
C PHE A 257 8.54 -8.17 18.87
N LYS A 258 8.72 -9.41 18.41
CA LYS A 258 10.07 -10.02 18.29
C LYS A 258 10.99 -9.21 17.39
N LYS A 259 10.49 -8.72 16.25
CA LYS A 259 11.24 -7.85 15.33
C LYS A 259 11.67 -6.52 15.95
N MET A 260 10.88 -6.00 16.90
CA MET A 260 11.16 -4.74 17.58
C MET A 260 12.36 -4.81 18.56
N ALA A 261 12.84 -6.01 18.88
CA ALA A 261 13.82 -6.25 19.95
C ALA A 261 13.46 -5.51 21.26
N TYR A 262 12.16 -5.38 21.54
CA TYR A 262 11.65 -4.58 22.64
C TYR A 262 12.03 -5.22 23.97
N ARG A 263 13.02 -4.64 24.65
CA ARG A 263 13.32 -4.93 26.06
C ARG A 263 12.53 -3.93 26.91
N GLY A 264 11.27 -4.28 27.21
CA GLY A 264 10.46 -3.59 28.22
C GLY A 264 10.99 -3.81 29.63
#